data_AF-A0A1I1GFS3-F1
#
_entry.id   AF-A0A1I1GFS3-F1
#
_cell.length_a   1.000
_cell.length_b   1.000
_cell.length_c   1.000
_cell.angle_alpha   90.00
_cell.angle_beta   90.00
_cell.angle_gamma   90.00
#
_symmetry.space_group_name_H-M   'P 1'
#
loop_
_entity.id
_entity.type
_entity.pdbx_description
1 polymer ?
#
loop_
_entity_poly.entity_id
_entity_poly.type
_entity_poly.pdbx_seq_one_letter_code
_entity_poly.pdbx_strand_id
1 'polypeptide(L)'
;MVQHSAITAWQRESAVAARIGKAYPELSKAHRKAADYVLANVFHTATMTIDELADAVGVSLATANRFAHALGFDGYPAFRAALVLDFASSLAPVEKLRDQVLRPASSAEIMAAALRADMQNLEATQRALSPAHCDRAVSMIINADRIFILGFGASAFLAGIMAHALEPYCRTVLSVAGPGGPSQAARQFFKLDQRDLVIALAFPRYVTDTVTLAGRAKERAAPVLALTDAPTSPLVPLADVTLYAQTERLLSPTSDAAALALIQAVCDAVAHRANRSVHAASKMTEAVLPWLHHPDGRTPDKAGKPVSKKSAAKAK
;
A
#
# COMPACT_ATOMS: atom_id res chain seq x y z
N MET A 1 30.65 -17.87 21.86
CA MET A 1 29.42 -18.48 21.32
C MET A 1 28.47 -17.34 20.97
N VAL A 2 28.63 -16.74 19.78
CA VAL A 2 27.79 -15.63 19.31
C VAL A 2 26.77 -16.23 18.35
N GLN A 3 25.51 -15.97 18.62
CA GLN A 3 24.35 -16.52 17.92
C GLN A 3 24.43 -16.21 16.42
N HIS A 4 24.46 -17.24 15.57
CA HIS A 4 24.19 -17.10 14.14
C HIS A 4 22.74 -16.68 13.98
N SER A 5 22.54 -15.41 13.62
CA SER A 5 21.23 -14.84 13.35
C SER A 5 20.63 -15.52 12.11
N ALA A 6 19.37 -15.94 12.22
CA ALA A 6 18.66 -16.66 11.17
C ALA A 6 18.55 -15.81 9.91
N ILE A 7 19.14 -16.31 8.81
CA ILE A 7 19.03 -15.70 7.49
C ILE A 7 17.56 -15.68 7.06
N THR A 8 16.98 -14.48 6.85
CA THR A 8 15.60 -14.31 6.41
C THR A 8 15.40 -14.88 5.00
N ALA A 9 14.17 -15.28 4.65
CA ALA A 9 13.86 -15.86 3.33
C ALA A 9 14.34 -14.97 2.16
N TRP A 10 14.24 -13.65 2.32
CA TRP A 10 14.72 -12.65 1.36
C TRP A 10 16.24 -12.61 1.20
N GLN A 11 17.02 -12.80 2.28
CA GLN A 11 18.50 -12.87 2.18
C GLN A 11 18.98 -14.11 1.39
N ARG A 12 18.11 -15.10 1.14
CA ARG A 12 18.43 -16.24 0.26
C ARG A 12 18.21 -15.94 -1.23
N GLU A 13 17.43 -14.90 -1.54
CA GLU A 13 17.09 -14.51 -2.91
C GLU A 13 17.98 -13.38 -3.46
N SER A 14 18.68 -12.63 -2.60
CA SER A 14 19.64 -11.59 -3.03
C SER A 14 20.88 -12.21 -3.69
N ALA A 15 21.22 -11.73 -4.89
CA ALA A 15 22.40 -12.18 -5.64
C ALA A 15 23.70 -11.87 -4.89
N VAL A 16 23.74 -10.76 -4.15
CA VAL A 16 24.89 -10.38 -3.32
C VAL A 16 24.98 -11.24 -2.05
N ALA A 17 23.87 -11.47 -1.35
CA ALA A 17 23.87 -12.31 -0.14
C ALA A 17 24.26 -13.76 -0.45
N ALA A 18 23.82 -14.31 -1.59
CA ALA A 18 24.24 -15.63 -2.05
C ALA A 18 25.76 -15.71 -2.32
N ARG A 19 26.35 -14.69 -2.95
CA ARG A 19 27.81 -14.60 -3.18
C ARG A 19 28.58 -14.47 -1.87
N ILE A 20 28.09 -13.66 -0.92
CA ILE A 20 28.68 -13.56 0.42
C ILE A 20 28.66 -14.92 1.09
N GLY A 21 27.52 -15.61 1.13
CA GLY A 21 27.39 -16.93 1.73
C GLY A 21 28.36 -17.96 1.14
N LYS A 22 28.54 -17.94 -0.19
CA LYS A 22 29.49 -18.83 -0.89
C LYS A 22 30.96 -18.51 -0.57
N ALA A 23 31.33 -17.24 -0.49
CA ALA A 23 32.71 -16.82 -0.25
C ALA A 23 33.09 -16.82 1.24
N TYR A 24 32.10 -16.75 2.15
CA TYR A 24 32.28 -16.53 3.59
C TYR A 24 33.35 -17.40 4.27
N PRO A 25 33.44 -18.72 4.00
CA PRO A 25 34.44 -19.59 4.64
C PRO A 25 35.88 -19.14 4.37
N GLU A 26 36.15 -18.66 3.14
CA GLU A 26 37.47 -18.28 2.65
C GLU A 26 37.82 -16.81 2.92
N LEU A 27 36.90 -16.03 3.50
CA LEU A 27 37.14 -14.62 3.78
C LEU A 27 38.15 -14.42 4.91
N SER A 28 39.01 -13.41 4.77
CA SER A 28 39.86 -12.93 5.86
C SER A 28 39.03 -12.41 7.04
N LYS A 29 39.63 -12.24 8.22
CA LYS A 29 38.94 -11.66 9.39
C LYS A 29 38.33 -10.28 9.09
N ALA A 30 39.04 -9.44 8.33
CA ALA A 30 38.54 -8.12 7.93
C ALA A 30 37.39 -8.21 6.92
N HIS A 31 37.48 -9.13 5.96
CA HIS A 31 36.40 -9.37 4.99
C HIS A 31 35.17 -10.00 5.62
N ARG A 32 35.31 -10.88 6.62
CA ARG A 32 34.17 -11.40 7.40
C ARG A 32 33.44 -10.29 8.14
N LYS A 33 34.18 -9.35 8.75
CA LYS A 33 33.58 -8.18 9.40
C LYS A 33 32.76 -7.33 8.41
N ALA A 34 33.28 -7.13 7.20
CA ALA A 34 32.54 -6.46 6.13
C ALA A 34 31.31 -7.27 5.70
N ALA A 35 31.45 -8.59 5.49
CA ALA A 35 30.34 -9.48 5.14
C ALA A 35 29.22 -9.47 6.18
N ASP A 36 29.56 -9.56 7.47
CA ASP A 36 28.60 -9.54 8.57
C ASP A 36 27.84 -8.20 8.60
N TYR A 37 28.57 -7.09 8.45
CA TYR A 37 27.97 -5.76 8.39
C TYR A 37 27.03 -5.63 7.19
N VAL A 38 27.45 -6.06 6.00
CA VAL A 38 26.63 -6.01 4.78
C VAL A 38 25.38 -6.88 4.95
N LEU A 39 25.50 -8.12 5.42
CA LEU A 39 24.35 -9.01 5.61
C LEU A 39 23.35 -8.45 6.63
N ALA A 40 23.84 -7.81 7.70
CA ALA A 40 22.99 -7.16 8.69
C ALA A 40 22.37 -5.83 8.20
N ASN A 41 23.03 -5.13 7.27
CA ASN A 41 22.68 -3.78 6.84
C ASN A 41 22.65 -3.64 5.31
N VAL A 42 22.09 -4.62 4.60
CA VAL A 42 22.20 -4.74 3.14
C VAL A 42 21.69 -3.48 2.43
N PHE A 43 20.53 -2.98 2.87
CA PHE A 43 19.90 -1.76 2.33
C PHE A 43 20.77 -0.51 2.59
N HIS A 44 21.28 -0.35 3.80
CA HIS A 44 22.12 0.80 4.15
C HIS A 44 23.43 0.79 3.35
N THR A 45 24.05 -0.39 3.21
CA THR A 45 25.26 -0.59 2.41
C THR A 45 25.05 -0.20 0.95
N ALA A 46 23.89 -0.52 0.36
CA ALA A 46 23.56 -0.13 -1.01
C ALA A 46 23.52 1.41 -1.19
N THR A 47 23.24 2.16 -0.12
CA THR A 47 23.20 3.63 -0.14
C THR A 47 24.52 4.32 0.18
N MET A 48 25.54 3.55 0.62
CA MET A 48 26.82 4.04 1.12
C MET A 48 27.88 4.22 0.02
N THR A 49 28.71 5.25 0.14
CA THR A 49 30.00 5.34 -0.58
C THR A 49 30.99 4.31 -0.03
N ILE A 50 32.13 4.12 -0.72
CA ILE A 50 33.16 3.20 -0.24
C ILE A 50 33.77 3.69 1.08
N ASP A 51 33.90 5.00 1.25
CA ASP A 51 34.40 5.64 2.47
C ASP A 51 33.46 5.39 3.65
N GLU A 52 32.15 5.58 3.45
CA GLU A 52 31.14 5.34 4.48
C GLU A 52 31.10 3.86 4.91
N LEU A 53 31.26 2.92 3.98
CA LEU A 53 31.35 1.51 4.33
C LEU A 53 32.65 1.18 5.09
N ALA A 54 33.78 1.71 4.62
CA ALA A 54 35.07 1.49 5.23
C ALA A 54 35.09 1.98 6.69
N ASP A 55 34.51 3.16 6.94
CA ASP A 55 34.37 3.74 8.27
C ASP A 55 33.40 2.92 9.14
N ALA A 56 32.24 2.55 8.62
CA ALA A 56 31.23 1.77 9.36
C ALA A 56 31.76 0.39 9.79
N VAL A 57 32.57 -0.25 8.94
CA VAL A 57 33.19 -1.55 9.23
C VAL A 57 34.49 -1.39 10.01
N GLY A 58 35.13 -0.20 10.00
CA GLY A 58 36.43 0.06 10.59
C GLY A 58 37.56 -0.64 9.85
N VAL A 59 37.60 -0.51 8.52
CA VAL A 59 38.64 -1.04 7.61
C VAL A 59 39.12 0.06 6.69
N SER A 60 40.26 -0.13 6.02
CA SER A 60 40.73 0.83 5.00
C SER A 60 39.94 0.72 3.70
N LEU A 61 39.91 1.80 2.89
CA LEU A 61 39.31 1.82 1.55
C LEU A 61 39.81 0.68 0.66
N ALA A 62 41.13 0.43 0.68
CA ALA A 62 41.74 -0.66 -0.06
C ALA A 62 41.22 -2.04 0.40
N THR A 63 40.91 -2.20 1.69
CA THR A 63 40.33 -3.43 2.23
C THR A 63 38.86 -3.58 1.87
N ALA A 64 38.08 -2.49 1.90
CA ALA A 64 36.70 -2.49 1.39
C ALA A 64 36.64 -2.83 -0.11
N ASN A 65 37.58 -2.33 -0.91
CA ASN A 65 37.63 -2.64 -2.34
C ASN A 65 38.06 -4.10 -2.60
N ARG A 66 39.05 -4.62 -1.85
CA ARG A 66 39.45 -6.03 -1.91
C ARG A 66 38.35 -6.97 -1.46
N PHE A 67 37.50 -6.55 -0.51
CA PHE A 67 36.32 -7.31 -0.13
C PHE A 67 35.36 -7.47 -1.31
N ALA A 68 35.06 -6.40 -2.05
CA ALA A 68 34.23 -6.48 -3.26
C ALA A 68 34.82 -7.44 -4.31
N HIS A 69 36.14 -7.38 -4.54
CA HIS A 69 36.82 -8.34 -5.42
C HIS A 69 36.77 -9.79 -4.92
N ALA A 70 36.90 -10.02 -3.61
CA ALA A 70 36.79 -11.35 -3.02
C ALA A 70 35.39 -11.98 -3.21
N LEU A 71 34.37 -11.16 -3.44
CA LEU A 71 33.01 -11.59 -3.80
C LEU A 71 32.78 -11.73 -5.31
N GLY A 72 33.82 -11.54 -6.12
CA GLY A 72 33.77 -11.66 -7.59
C GLY A 72 33.15 -10.44 -8.29
N PHE A 73 33.27 -9.25 -7.71
CA PHE A 73 32.91 -7.99 -8.36
C PHE A 73 34.15 -7.23 -8.82
N ASP A 74 33.99 -6.40 -9.84
CA ASP A 74 35.05 -5.50 -10.31
C ASP A 74 35.11 -4.23 -9.44
N GLY A 75 35.51 -4.43 -8.19
CA GLY A 75 35.62 -3.38 -7.18
C GLY A 75 34.29 -2.95 -6.56
N TYR A 76 34.38 -1.97 -5.66
CA TYR A 76 33.25 -1.50 -4.86
C TYR A 76 32.09 -0.93 -5.70
N PRO A 77 32.31 -0.14 -6.77
CA PRO A 77 31.21 0.36 -7.59
C PRO A 77 30.35 -0.76 -8.19
N ALA A 78 30.97 -1.84 -8.68
CA ALA A 78 30.26 -2.99 -9.24
C ALA A 78 29.52 -3.79 -8.15
N PHE A 79 30.13 -3.97 -6.99
CA PHE A 79 29.49 -4.58 -5.81
C PHE A 79 28.28 -3.77 -5.33
N ARG A 80 28.43 -2.45 -5.21
CA ARG A 80 27.36 -1.53 -4.85
C ARG A 80 26.26 -1.53 -5.91
N ALA A 81 26.60 -1.54 -7.20
CA ALA A 81 25.62 -1.63 -8.27
C ALA A 81 24.79 -2.92 -8.18
N ALA A 82 25.42 -4.05 -7.83
CA ALA A 82 24.69 -5.31 -7.61
C ALA A 82 23.78 -5.25 -6.37
N LEU A 83 24.23 -4.64 -5.28
CA LEU A 83 23.38 -4.36 -4.11
C LEU A 83 22.20 -3.45 -4.50
N VAL A 84 22.46 -2.38 -5.25
CA VAL A 84 21.42 -1.47 -5.72
C VAL A 84 20.46 -2.19 -6.65
N LEU A 85 20.92 -3.10 -7.51
CA LEU A 85 20.08 -3.88 -8.41
C LEU A 85 19.12 -4.81 -7.64
N ASP A 86 19.62 -5.47 -6.59
CA ASP A 86 18.80 -6.27 -5.66
C ASP A 86 17.70 -5.41 -4.97
N PHE A 87 17.86 -4.08 -4.96
CA PHE A 87 16.92 -3.13 -4.37
C PHE A 87 16.42 -2.05 -5.34
N ALA A 88 16.56 -2.20 -6.65
CA ALA A 88 16.46 -1.06 -7.58
C ALA A 88 15.10 -0.36 -7.48
N SER A 89 14.02 -1.14 -7.39
CA SER A 89 12.65 -0.65 -7.18
C SER A 89 12.42 -0.02 -5.80
N SER A 90 13.18 -0.46 -4.79
CA SER A 90 13.09 0.04 -3.40
C SER A 90 13.95 1.29 -3.16
N LEU A 91 15.09 1.43 -3.83
CA LEU A 91 16.03 2.56 -3.69
C LEU A 91 15.76 3.73 -4.63
N ALA A 92 15.11 3.51 -5.78
CA ALA A 92 14.82 4.59 -6.74
C ALA A 92 14.15 5.83 -6.11
N PRO A 93 13.20 5.74 -5.15
CA PRO A 93 12.65 6.92 -4.49
C PRO A 93 13.68 7.71 -3.65
N VAL A 94 14.66 7.02 -3.05
CA VAL A 94 15.72 7.66 -2.24
C VAL A 94 16.69 8.42 -3.15
N GLU A 95 17.05 7.85 -4.30
CA GLU A 95 17.92 8.50 -5.28
C GLU A 95 17.23 9.71 -5.91
N LYS A 96 15.95 9.57 -6.32
CA LYS A 96 15.14 10.71 -6.78
C LYS A 96 15.06 11.83 -5.76
N LEU A 97 14.89 11.50 -4.47
CA LEU A 97 14.86 12.49 -3.40
C LEU A 97 16.21 13.20 -3.24
N ARG A 98 17.33 12.47 -3.28
CA ARG A 98 18.68 13.06 -3.22
C ARG A 98 18.90 14.07 -4.34
N ASP A 99 18.52 13.74 -5.57
CA ASP A 99 18.65 14.63 -6.72
C ASP A 99 17.79 15.89 -6.60
N GLN A 100 16.60 15.78 -5.99
CA GLN A 100 15.69 16.90 -5.79
C GLN A 100 16.12 17.82 -4.66
N VAL A 101 16.66 17.28 -3.56
CA VAL A 101 17.17 18.08 -2.42
C VAL A 101 18.36 18.95 -2.82
N LEU A 102 19.14 18.54 -3.82
CA LEU A 102 20.27 19.32 -4.36
C LEU A 102 19.82 20.52 -5.21
N ARG A 103 18.54 20.61 -5.59
CA ARG A 103 18.01 21.71 -6.40
C ARG A 103 17.40 22.79 -5.50
N PRO A 104 17.86 24.05 -5.57
CA PRO A 104 17.25 25.12 -4.80
C PRO A 104 15.82 25.37 -5.30
N ALA A 105 14.85 25.18 -4.41
CA ALA A 105 13.43 25.48 -4.64
C ALA A 105 12.78 25.91 -3.32
N SER A 106 11.83 26.83 -3.39
CA SER A 106 10.99 27.18 -2.24
C SER A 106 10.00 26.07 -1.91
N SER A 107 9.53 26.01 -0.66
CA SER A 107 8.50 25.04 -0.25
C SER A 107 7.22 25.17 -1.08
N ALA A 108 6.83 26.39 -1.48
CA ALA A 108 5.65 26.63 -2.30
C ALA A 108 5.79 26.02 -3.70
N GLU A 109 6.97 26.13 -4.32
CA GLU A 109 7.24 25.51 -5.63
C GLU A 109 7.20 23.98 -5.55
N ILE A 110 7.73 23.39 -4.48
CA ILE A 110 7.70 21.94 -4.23
C ILE A 110 6.24 21.46 -4.06
N MET A 111 5.44 22.17 -3.26
CA MET A 111 4.02 21.86 -3.09
C MET A 111 3.25 21.97 -4.42
N ALA A 112 3.46 23.04 -5.18
CA ALA A 112 2.82 23.23 -6.48
C ALA A 112 3.25 22.18 -7.51
N ALA A 113 4.51 21.72 -7.49
CA ALA A 113 4.97 20.62 -8.33
C ALA A 113 4.31 19.29 -7.93
N ALA A 114 4.19 19.01 -6.64
CA ALA A 114 3.52 17.80 -6.14
C ALA A 114 2.03 17.76 -6.54
N LEU A 115 1.31 18.87 -6.37
CA LEU A 115 -0.10 18.96 -6.78
C LEU A 115 -0.28 18.81 -8.29
N ARG A 116 0.60 19.39 -9.11
CA ARG A 116 0.57 19.19 -10.57
C ARG A 116 0.80 17.74 -10.97
N ALA A 117 1.72 17.03 -10.30
CA ALA A 117 1.93 15.61 -10.55
C ALA A 117 0.68 14.79 -10.17
N ASP A 118 0.03 15.12 -9.05
CA ASP A 118 -1.21 14.46 -8.64
C ASP A 118 -2.35 14.72 -9.65
N MET A 119 -2.45 15.93 -10.23
CA MET A 119 -3.40 16.22 -11.32
C MET A 119 -3.12 15.38 -12.58
N GLN A 120 -1.86 15.26 -12.99
CA GLN A 120 -1.48 14.44 -14.15
C GLN A 120 -1.82 12.95 -13.94
N ASN A 121 -1.59 12.43 -12.72
CA ASN A 121 -1.97 11.08 -12.34
C ASN A 121 -3.49 10.87 -12.42
N LEU A 122 -4.28 11.83 -11.96
CA LEU A 122 -5.75 11.78 -12.05
C LEU A 122 -6.22 11.75 -13.51
N GLU A 123 -5.70 12.64 -14.36
CA GLU A 123 -6.02 12.66 -15.79
C GLU A 123 -5.63 11.36 -16.50
N ALA A 124 -4.49 10.78 -16.16
CA ALA A 124 -4.03 9.52 -16.73
C ALA A 124 -4.88 8.34 -16.23
N THR A 125 -5.25 8.34 -14.96
CA THR A 125 -6.17 7.36 -14.35
C THR A 125 -7.53 7.39 -15.04
N GLN A 126 -8.11 8.58 -15.22
CA GLN A 126 -9.39 8.77 -15.90
C GLN A 126 -9.34 8.21 -17.34
N ARG A 127 -8.28 8.51 -18.09
CA ARG A 127 -8.08 8.01 -19.46
C ARG A 127 -7.91 6.49 -19.53
N ALA A 128 -7.43 5.85 -18.46
CA ALA A 128 -7.22 4.42 -18.39
C ALA A 128 -8.49 3.62 -18.03
N LEU A 129 -9.61 4.30 -17.71
CA LEU A 129 -10.86 3.62 -17.35
C LEU A 129 -11.44 2.86 -18.56
N SER A 130 -11.68 1.57 -18.35
CA SER A 130 -12.41 0.73 -19.29
C SER A 130 -13.87 0.63 -18.85
N PRO A 131 -14.85 1.08 -19.67
CA PRO A 131 -16.27 1.01 -19.32
C PRO A 131 -16.69 -0.41 -18.91
N ALA A 132 -16.24 -1.43 -19.65
CA ALA A 132 -16.55 -2.82 -19.35
C ALA A 132 -15.97 -3.30 -18.01
N HIS A 133 -14.76 -2.86 -17.66
CA HIS A 133 -14.17 -3.21 -16.36
C HIS A 133 -14.86 -2.46 -15.22
N CYS A 134 -15.19 -1.18 -15.40
CA CYS A 134 -15.94 -0.40 -14.43
C CYS A 134 -17.31 -1.04 -14.14
N ASP A 135 -18.06 -1.40 -15.18
CA ASP A 135 -19.37 -2.01 -15.03
C ASP A 135 -19.31 -3.38 -14.34
N ARG A 136 -18.30 -4.20 -14.67
CA ARG A 136 -18.06 -5.48 -13.99
C ARG A 136 -17.66 -5.29 -12.54
N ALA A 137 -16.75 -4.36 -12.23
CA ALA A 137 -16.32 -4.06 -10.86
C ALA A 137 -17.50 -3.63 -9.97
N VAL A 138 -18.33 -2.69 -10.45
CA VAL A 138 -19.51 -2.25 -9.70
C VAL A 138 -20.54 -3.38 -9.54
N SER A 139 -20.70 -4.24 -10.54
CA SER A 139 -21.58 -5.41 -10.44
C SER A 139 -21.09 -6.43 -9.43
N MET A 140 -19.77 -6.68 -9.36
CA MET A 140 -19.18 -7.54 -8.34
C MET A 140 -19.44 -6.99 -6.93
N ILE A 141 -19.30 -5.67 -6.73
CA ILE A 141 -19.53 -5.02 -5.44
C ILE A 141 -21.00 -5.12 -5.00
N ILE A 142 -21.95 -4.80 -5.87
CA ILE A 142 -23.37 -4.76 -5.53
C ILE A 142 -23.95 -6.16 -5.26
N ASN A 143 -23.44 -7.19 -5.94
CA ASN A 143 -23.96 -8.55 -5.84
C ASN A 143 -23.32 -9.39 -4.72
N ALA A 144 -22.30 -8.87 -4.03
CA ALA A 144 -21.59 -9.60 -2.98
C ALA A 144 -22.39 -9.62 -1.66
N ASP A 145 -22.44 -10.78 -1.00
CA ASP A 145 -23.01 -10.94 0.33
C ASP A 145 -22.14 -10.27 1.40
N ARG A 146 -20.81 -10.45 1.27
CA ARG A 146 -19.79 -9.83 2.12
C ARG A 146 -18.62 -9.35 1.26
N ILE A 147 -18.10 -8.18 1.60
CA ILE A 147 -16.95 -7.57 0.93
C ILE A 147 -15.79 -7.49 1.91
N PHE A 148 -14.66 -8.08 1.55
CA PHE A 148 -13.41 -8.03 2.29
C PHE A 148 -12.41 -7.16 1.53
N ILE A 149 -12.10 -5.98 2.07
CA ILE A 149 -11.17 -5.04 1.47
C ILE A 149 -9.78 -5.28 2.07
N LEU A 150 -8.88 -5.72 1.21
CA LEU A 150 -7.55 -6.20 1.52
C LEU A 150 -6.51 -5.16 1.08
N GLY A 151 -5.73 -4.64 2.01
CA GLY A 151 -4.58 -3.78 1.73
C GLY A 151 -3.77 -3.58 3.00
N PHE A 152 -2.47 -3.84 2.97
CA PHE A 152 -1.57 -3.66 4.11
C PHE A 152 -0.58 -2.51 3.87
N GLY A 153 0.10 -2.07 4.95
CA GLY A 153 0.95 -0.88 4.89
C GLY A 153 0.13 0.39 4.61
N ALA A 154 0.60 1.24 3.70
CA ALA A 154 -0.11 2.47 3.33
C ALA A 154 -1.51 2.18 2.73
N SER A 155 -1.67 1.07 2.00
CA SER A 155 -2.95 0.69 1.40
C SER A 155 -4.03 0.33 2.43
N ALA A 156 -3.68 0.11 3.71
CA ALA A 156 -4.64 -0.10 4.79
C ALA A 156 -5.54 1.13 5.03
N PHE A 157 -4.99 2.34 4.87
CA PHE A 157 -5.75 3.58 5.02
C PHE A 157 -6.78 3.74 3.89
N LEU A 158 -6.37 3.44 2.66
CA LEU A 158 -7.27 3.42 1.50
C LEU A 158 -8.37 2.36 1.65
N ALA A 159 -8.03 1.17 2.18
CA ALA A 159 -9.00 0.11 2.46
C ALA A 159 -10.05 0.56 3.48
N GLY A 160 -9.64 1.26 4.53
CA GLY A 160 -10.54 1.83 5.53
C GLY A 160 -11.50 2.87 4.95
N ILE A 161 -10.98 3.78 4.11
CA ILE A 161 -11.81 4.79 3.43
C ILE A 161 -12.83 4.14 2.49
N MET A 162 -12.40 3.15 1.69
CA MET A 162 -13.31 2.42 0.80
C MET A 162 -14.38 1.67 1.58
N ALA A 163 -14.01 1.02 2.70
CA ALA A 163 -14.95 0.33 3.56
C ALA A 163 -16.04 1.28 4.08
N HIS A 164 -15.61 2.43 4.60
CA HIS A 164 -16.51 3.46 5.09
C HIS A 164 -17.46 3.99 4.01
N ALA A 165 -16.95 4.24 2.80
CA ALA A 165 -17.75 4.75 1.68
C ALA A 165 -18.79 3.74 1.15
N LEU A 166 -18.50 2.44 1.21
CA LEU A 166 -19.40 1.39 0.73
C LEU A 166 -20.43 0.93 1.78
N GLU A 167 -20.19 1.20 3.06
CA GLU A 167 -21.03 0.77 4.19
C GLU A 167 -22.53 1.12 4.04
N PRO A 168 -22.92 2.30 3.51
CA PRO A 168 -24.34 2.61 3.32
C PRO A 168 -25.01 1.75 2.24
N TYR A 169 -24.26 1.23 1.27
CA TYR A 169 -24.80 0.64 0.04
C TYR A 169 -24.67 -0.88 -0.03
N CYS A 170 -23.78 -1.45 0.79
CA CYS A 170 -23.45 -2.87 0.77
C CYS A 170 -23.80 -3.51 2.12
N ARG A 171 -24.24 -4.77 2.11
CA ARG A 171 -24.74 -5.45 3.32
C ARG A 171 -23.68 -5.63 4.40
N THR A 172 -22.46 -6.00 4.00
CA THR A 172 -21.35 -6.25 4.94
C THR A 172 -20.05 -5.90 4.24
N VAL A 173 -19.34 -4.90 4.74
CA VAL A 173 -18.05 -4.45 4.22
C VAL A 173 -17.04 -4.44 5.35
N LEU A 174 -15.89 -5.07 5.15
CA LEU A 174 -14.86 -5.24 6.16
C LEU A 174 -13.50 -4.88 5.58
N SER A 175 -12.84 -3.87 6.14
CA SER A 175 -11.39 -3.72 5.94
C SER A 175 -10.69 -4.78 6.79
N VAL A 176 -9.90 -5.65 6.16
CA VAL A 176 -9.20 -6.73 6.87
C VAL A 176 -7.82 -6.31 7.40
N ALA A 177 -7.45 -5.05 7.18
CA ALA A 177 -6.24 -4.41 7.70
C ALA A 177 -6.40 -3.98 9.17
N GLY A 178 -6.79 -4.93 10.03
CA GLY A 178 -7.04 -4.70 11.45
C GLY A 178 -5.82 -4.94 12.35
N PRO A 179 -5.96 -4.73 13.67
CA PRO A 179 -4.86 -4.82 14.64
C PRO A 179 -4.07 -6.14 14.66
N GLY A 180 -4.67 -7.27 14.27
CA GLY A 180 -3.94 -8.54 14.18
C GLY A 180 -3.35 -8.86 12.80
N GLY A 181 -3.39 -7.88 11.89
CA GLY A 181 -2.66 -7.89 10.63
C GLY A 181 -3.00 -9.05 9.68
N PRO A 182 -2.05 -9.46 8.83
CA PRO A 182 -2.24 -10.50 7.81
C PRO A 182 -2.70 -11.84 8.38
N SER A 183 -2.25 -12.18 9.59
CA SER A 183 -2.63 -13.43 10.25
C SER A 183 -4.12 -13.51 10.60
N GLN A 184 -4.73 -12.38 10.99
CA GLN A 184 -6.17 -12.33 11.26
C GLN A 184 -6.97 -12.29 9.96
N ALA A 185 -6.52 -11.56 8.95
CA ALA A 185 -7.13 -11.58 7.62
C ALA A 185 -7.20 -13.02 7.07
N ALA A 186 -6.11 -13.78 7.21
CA ALA A 186 -6.07 -15.20 6.84
C ALA A 186 -7.12 -16.05 7.58
N ARG A 187 -7.36 -15.79 8.87
CA ARG A 187 -8.40 -16.47 9.66
C ARG A 187 -9.80 -16.12 9.19
N GLN A 188 -10.05 -14.85 8.88
CA GLN A 188 -11.34 -14.40 8.31
C GLN A 188 -11.61 -15.06 6.95
N PHE A 189 -10.55 -15.22 6.15
CA PHE A 189 -10.63 -15.83 4.82
C PHE A 189 -10.94 -17.33 4.86
N PHE A 190 -10.89 -18.00 6.02
CA PHE A 190 -11.22 -19.42 6.14
C PHE A 190 -12.63 -19.75 5.65
N LYS A 191 -13.58 -18.82 5.80
CA LYS A 191 -14.99 -18.99 5.39
C LYS A 191 -15.35 -18.23 4.11
N LEU A 192 -14.38 -17.85 3.29
CA LEU A 192 -14.66 -17.25 1.98
C LEU A 192 -15.32 -18.27 1.06
N ASP A 193 -16.33 -17.83 0.32
CA ASP A 193 -16.96 -18.57 -0.77
C ASP A 193 -17.28 -17.66 -1.98
N GLN A 194 -17.89 -18.23 -3.02
CA GLN A 194 -18.16 -17.54 -4.30
C GLN A 194 -19.15 -16.37 -4.20
N ARG A 195 -19.86 -16.22 -3.08
CA ARG A 195 -20.80 -15.10 -2.84
C ARG A 195 -20.12 -13.91 -2.19
N ASP A 196 -18.90 -14.08 -1.71
CA ASP A 196 -18.10 -13.01 -1.15
C ASP A 196 -17.29 -12.31 -2.24
N LEU A 197 -16.87 -11.08 -1.97
CA LEU A 197 -15.93 -10.35 -2.82
C LEU A 197 -14.68 -10.00 -2.01
N VAL A 198 -13.50 -10.24 -2.58
CA VAL A 198 -12.26 -9.66 -2.08
C VAL A 198 -11.85 -8.49 -2.96
N ILE A 199 -11.69 -7.31 -2.38
CA ILE A 199 -11.16 -6.14 -3.07
C ILE A 199 -9.72 -5.95 -2.62
N ALA A 200 -8.74 -6.22 -3.49
CA ALA A 200 -7.32 -6.15 -3.18
C ALA A 200 -6.71 -4.83 -3.66
N LEU A 201 -6.13 -4.06 -2.74
CA LEU A 201 -5.46 -2.79 -2.96
C LEU A 201 -3.94 -2.99 -2.82
N ALA A 202 -3.20 -2.83 -3.92
CA ALA A 202 -1.74 -2.80 -3.87
C ALA A 202 -1.18 -1.83 -4.91
N PHE A 203 -0.28 -0.97 -4.47
CA PHE A 203 0.43 0.01 -5.30
C PHE A 203 1.95 -0.24 -5.18
N PRO A 204 2.82 0.44 -5.96
CA PRO A 204 4.25 0.14 -6.02
C PRO A 204 4.91 -0.07 -4.66
N ARG A 205 5.84 -1.03 -4.59
CA ARG A 205 6.26 -1.74 -3.37
C ARG A 205 5.15 -2.65 -2.83
N TYR A 206 4.59 -3.46 -3.74
CA TYR A 206 3.51 -4.39 -3.47
C TYR A 206 3.79 -5.24 -2.22
N VAL A 207 2.99 -5.03 -1.17
CA VAL A 207 3.14 -5.76 0.08
C VAL A 207 2.78 -7.23 -0.16
N THR A 208 3.74 -8.12 0.11
CA THR A 208 3.61 -9.57 -0.13
C THR A 208 2.40 -10.18 0.58
N ASP A 209 2.04 -9.69 1.76
CA ASP A 209 0.88 -10.15 2.51
C ASP A 209 -0.43 -9.92 1.73
N THR A 210 -0.59 -8.76 1.08
CA THR A 210 -1.74 -8.46 0.22
C THR A 210 -1.81 -9.44 -0.94
N VAL A 211 -0.68 -9.68 -1.62
CA VAL A 211 -0.62 -10.60 -2.77
C VAL A 211 -0.94 -12.03 -2.36
N THR A 212 -0.36 -12.48 -1.25
CA THR A 212 -0.55 -13.84 -0.70
C THR A 212 -2.01 -14.08 -0.33
N LEU A 213 -2.66 -13.11 0.33
CA LEU A 213 -4.05 -13.22 0.72
C LEU A 213 -5.01 -13.13 -0.48
N ALA A 214 -4.70 -12.33 -1.49
CA ALA A 214 -5.45 -12.34 -2.76
C ALA A 214 -5.39 -13.71 -3.44
N GLY A 215 -4.22 -14.36 -3.43
CA GLY A 215 -4.08 -15.75 -3.91
C GLY A 215 -4.97 -16.73 -3.15
N ARG A 216 -5.04 -16.62 -1.82
CA ARG A 216 -5.92 -17.46 -0.98
C ARG A 216 -7.41 -17.22 -1.22
N ALA A 217 -7.80 -16.03 -1.63
CA ALA A 217 -9.18 -15.74 -2.03
C ALA A 217 -9.53 -16.52 -3.31
N LYS A 218 -8.64 -16.48 -4.31
CA LYS A 218 -8.77 -17.24 -5.56
C LYS A 218 -8.82 -18.75 -5.33
N GLU A 219 -7.98 -19.29 -4.44
CA GLU A 219 -8.00 -20.71 -4.04
C GLU A 219 -9.36 -21.15 -3.45
N ARG A 220 -10.12 -20.22 -2.85
CA ARG A 220 -11.46 -20.46 -2.31
C ARG A 220 -12.59 -20.12 -3.28
N ALA A 221 -12.25 -19.81 -4.54
CA ALA A 221 -13.18 -19.37 -5.57
C ALA A 221 -13.95 -18.08 -5.22
N ALA A 222 -13.50 -17.29 -4.24
CA ALA A 222 -14.06 -15.98 -4.01
C ALA A 222 -13.57 -15.03 -5.11
N PRO A 223 -14.47 -14.30 -5.80
CA PRO A 223 -14.07 -13.32 -6.81
C PRO A 223 -13.16 -12.24 -6.21
N VAL A 224 -12.18 -11.80 -7.00
CA VAL A 224 -11.18 -10.82 -6.64
C VAL A 224 -11.25 -9.61 -7.57
N LEU A 225 -11.51 -8.44 -7.01
CA LEU A 225 -11.37 -7.14 -7.68
C LEU A 225 -10.04 -6.50 -7.25
N ALA A 226 -9.14 -6.20 -8.19
CA ALA A 226 -7.89 -5.50 -7.88
C ALA A 226 -7.98 -4.00 -8.22
N LEU A 227 -7.53 -3.16 -7.29
CA LEU A 227 -7.18 -1.76 -7.56
C LEU A 227 -5.66 -1.63 -7.41
N THR A 228 -4.98 -1.33 -8.51
CA THR A 228 -3.50 -1.30 -8.56
C THR A 228 -3.00 -0.26 -9.56
N ASP A 229 -1.70 -0.17 -9.82
CA ASP A 229 -1.12 0.88 -10.65
C ASP A 229 -0.86 0.50 -12.11
N ALA A 230 -0.49 -0.76 -12.37
CA ALA A 230 -0.05 -1.18 -13.69
C ALA A 230 -0.36 -2.66 -13.98
N PRO A 231 -0.43 -3.07 -15.27
CA PRO A 231 -0.61 -4.47 -15.67
C PRO A 231 0.47 -5.43 -15.17
N THR A 232 1.64 -4.90 -14.79
CA THR A 232 2.76 -5.65 -14.20
C THR A 232 2.56 -5.98 -12.72
N SER A 233 1.51 -5.47 -12.08
CA SER A 233 1.22 -5.73 -10.67
C SER A 233 0.97 -7.23 -10.42
N PRO A 234 1.49 -7.78 -9.31
CA PRO A 234 1.28 -9.18 -8.94
C PRO A 234 -0.18 -9.51 -8.58
N LEU A 235 -1.05 -8.50 -8.41
CA LEU A 235 -2.48 -8.73 -8.21
C LEU A 235 -3.22 -9.07 -9.52
N VAL A 236 -2.75 -8.58 -10.67
CA VAL A 236 -3.43 -8.75 -11.97
C VAL A 236 -3.71 -10.21 -12.31
N PRO A 237 -2.75 -11.16 -12.22
CA PRO A 237 -3.04 -12.57 -12.51
C PRO A 237 -3.96 -13.24 -11.48
N LEU A 238 -4.18 -12.61 -10.32
CA LEU A 238 -5.03 -13.12 -9.25
C LEU A 238 -6.47 -12.59 -9.33
N ALA A 239 -6.70 -11.51 -10.08
CA ALA A 239 -7.97 -10.78 -10.11
C ALA A 239 -8.88 -11.21 -11.28
N ASP A 240 -10.19 -11.18 -11.05
CA ASP A 240 -11.21 -11.35 -12.08
C ASP A 240 -11.46 -10.06 -12.87
N VAL A 241 -11.28 -8.92 -12.19
CA VAL A 241 -11.34 -7.56 -12.75
C VAL A 241 -10.24 -6.72 -12.09
N THR A 242 -9.56 -5.91 -12.90
CA THR A 242 -8.57 -4.93 -12.40
C THR A 242 -8.92 -3.54 -12.91
N LEU A 243 -8.86 -2.55 -12.01
CA LEU A 243 -8.85 -1.13 -12.33
C LEU A 243 -7.50 -0.52 -11.94
N TYR A 244 -7.02 0.42 -12.75
CA TYR A 244 -5.68 0.99 -12.62
C TYR A 244 -5.75 2.46 -12.19
N ALA A 245 -4.96 2.83 -11.18
CA ALA A 245 -4.69 4.22 -10.81
C ALA A 245 -3.22 4.54 -11.07
N GLN A 246 -2.94 5.60 -11.83
CA GLN A 246 -1.58 6.10 -11.98
C GLN A 246 -1.14 6.73 -10.66
N THR A 247 -0.02 6.29 -10.11
CA THR A 247 0.43 6.70 -8.77
C THR A 247 1.87 7.23 -8.77
N GLU A 248 2.35 7.73 -9.91
CA GLU A 248 3.73 8.18 -10.03
C GLU A 248 4.00 9.44 -9.18
N ARG A 249 5.15 9.47 -8.48
CA ARG A 249 5.58 10.65 -7.72
C ARG A 249 7.07 10.89 -7.82
N LEU A 250 7.45 12.15 -7.60
CA LEU A 250 8.84 12.60 -7.62
C LEU A 250 9.58 12.32 -6.29
N LEU A 251 8.94 12.59 -5.15
CA LEU A 251 9.57 12.56 -3.83
C LEU A 251 9.07 11.44 -2.90
N SER A 252 7.95 10.79 -3.27
CA SER A 252 7.34 9.72 -2.49
C SER A 252 7.27 8.45 -3.33
N PRO A 253 7.19 7.25 -2.71
CA PRO A 253 7.10 6.00 -3.45
C PRO A 253 5.84 5.92 -4.34
N THR A 254 4.73 6.48 -3.87
CA THR A 254 3.43 6.45 -4.55
C THR A 254 2.65 7.74 -4.29
N SER A 255 1.77 8.11 -5.22
CA SER A 255 0.70 9.09 -5.01
C SER A 255 -0.59 8.38 -4.61
N ASP A 256 -1.06 8.64 -3.39
CA ASP A 256 -2.35 8.11 -2.92
C ASP A 256 -3.54 8.92 -3.46
N ALA A 257 -3.31 10.11 -4.03
CA ALA A 257 -4.39 10.99 -4.50
C ALA A 257 -5.23 10.37 -5.61
N ALA A 258 -4.56 9.82 -6.64
CA ALA A 258 -5.25 9.17 -7.76
C ALA A 258 -5.84 7.81 -7.36
N ALA A 259 -5.16 7.06 -6.48
CA ALA A 259 -5.70 5.82 -5.91
C ALA A 259 -6.98 6.08 -5.12
N LEU A 260 -6.99 7.10 -4.27
CA LEU A 260 -8.16 7.52 -3.49
C LEU A 260 -9.29 8.02 -4.40
N ALA A 261 -8.98 8.83 -5.42
CA ALA A 261 -9.99 9.29 -6.37
C ALA A 261 -10.62 8.13 -7.16
N LEU A 262 -9.83 7.13 -7.58
CA LEU A 262 -10.38 5.92 -8.20
C LEU A 262 -11.31 5.16 -7.25
N ILE A 263 -10.90 5.01 -5.97
CA ILE A 263 -11.73 4.39 -4.93
C ILE A 263 -13.05 5.15 -4.79
N GLN A 264 -13.01 6.47 -4.68
CA GLN A 264 -14.20 7.32 -4.56
C GLN A 264 -15.09 7.19 -5.80
N ALA A 265 -14.52 7.22 -7.01
CA ALA A 265 -15.27 7.04 -8.25
C ALA A 265 -15.96 5.66 -8.33
N VAL A 266 -15.31 4.59 -7.86
CA VAL A 266 -15.92 3.26 -7.74
C VAL A 266 -17.08 3.30 -6.74
N CYS A 267 -16.90 3.91 -5.58
CA CYS A 267 -17.95 4.06 -4.57
C CYS A 267 -19.13 4.91 -5.08
N ASP A 268 -18.89 5.98 -5.82
CA ASP A 268 -19.92 6.82 -6.43
C ASP A 268 -20.74 6.03 -7.46
N ALA A 269 -20.07 5.23 -8.30
CA ALA A 269 -20.74 4.36 -9.25
C ALA A 269 -21.57 3.27 -8.56
N VAL A 270 -21.10 2.74 -7.42
CA VAL A 270 -21.87 1.83 -6.56
C VAL A 270 -23.07 2.54 -5.96
N ALA A 271 -22.90 3.73 -5.39
CA ALA A 271 -24.00 4.53 -4.83
C ALA A 271 -25.08 4.84 -5.88
N HIS A 272 -24.66 5.13 -7.12
CA HIS A 272 -25.57 5.38 -8.23
C HIS A 272 -26.37 4.13 -8.64
N ARG A 273 -25.76 2.93 -8.60
CA ARG A 273 -26.39 1.67 -9.04
C ARG A 273 -27.03 0.87 -7.91
N ALA A 274 -26.71 1.14 -6.65
CA ALA A 274 -27.24 0.44 -5.51
C ALA A 274 -28.74 0.71 -5.36
N ASN A 275 -29.50 -0.36 -5.06
CA ASN A 275 -30.93 -0.24 -4.89
C ASN A 275 -31.24 0.61 -3.63
N ARG A 276 -32.20 1.55 -3.75
CA ARG A 276 -32.60 2.44 -2.65
C ARG A 276 -31.45 3.23 -2.02
N SER A 277 -30.42 3.59 -2.80
CA SER A 277 -29.24 4.31 -2.33
C SER A 277 -29.59 5.59 -1.55
N VAL A 278 -30.59 6.36 -2.02
CA VAL A 278 -31.11 7.55 -1.31
C VAL A 278 -31.63 7.18 0.08
N HIS A 279 -32.45 6.13 0.19
CA HIS A 279 -33.00 5.71 1.48
C HIS A 279 -31.91 5.23 2.45
N ALA A 280 -30.92 4.50 1.93
CA ALA A 280 -29.81 4.00 2.74
C ALA A 280 -28.93 5.15 3.25
N ALA A 281 -28.62 6.12 2.38
CA ALA A 281 -27.88 7.33 2.75
C ALA A 281 -28.64 8.19 3.77
N SER A 282 -29.98 8.32 3.64
CA SER A 282 -30.81 9.01 4.63
C SER A 282 -30.75 8.33 5.99
N LYS A 283 -30.91 7.00 6.05
CA LYS A 283 -30.83 6.24 7.31
C LYS A 283 -29.44 6.32 7.95
N MET A 284 -28.38 6.27 7.15
CA MET A 284 -27.02 6.45 7.66
C MET A 284 -26.84 7.85 8.25
N THR A 285 -27.28 8.88 7.53
CA THR A 285 -27.23 10.26 8.01
C THR A 285 -27.98 10.43 9.32
N GLU A 286 -29.19 9.88 9.43
CA GLU A 286 -29.98 9.91 10.67
C GLU A 286 -29.25 9.23 11.85
N ALA A 287 -28.58 8.10 11.61
CA ALA A 287 -27.83 7.38 12.64
C ALA A 287 -26.59 8.13 13.12
N VAL A 288 -25.93 8.88 12.22
CA VAL A 288 -24.70 9.63 12.53
C VAL A 288 -25.00 11.04 13.03
N LEU A 289 -26.17 11.60 12.73
CA LEU A 289 -26.57 12.97 13.09
C LEU A 289 -26.27 13.34 14.56
N PRO A 290 -26.54 12.46 15.56
CA PRO A 290 -26.25 12.77 16.96
C PRO A 290 -24.76 12.97 17.30
N TRP A 291 -23.86 12.56 16.40
CA TRP A 291 -22.42 12.63 16.56
C TRP A 291 -21.80 13.82 15.81
N LEU A 292 -22.61 14.61 15.10
CA LEU A 292 -22.16 15.76 14.32
C LEU A 292 -22.31 17.06 15.12
N HIS A 293 -21.41 18.02 14.86
CA HIS A 293 -21.51 19.34 15.45
C HIS A 293 -22.73 20.09 14.88
N HIS A 294 -23.65 20.47 15.75
CA HIS A 294 -24.77 21.33 15.39
C HIS A 294 -24.40 22.81 15.56
N PRO A 295 -24.48 23.64 14.50
CA PRO A 295 -24.15 25.07 14.57
C PRO A 295 -24.88 25.82 15.68
N ASP A 296 -26.09 25.37 16.03
CA ASP A 296 -26.98 26.04 16.98
C ASP A 296 -26.71 25.67 18.46
N GLY A 297 -25.63 24.93 18.75
CA GLY A 297 -25.28 24.52 20.13
C GLY A 297 -26.28 23.56 20.79
N ARG A 298 -27.28 23.07 20.05
CA ARG A 298 -28.22 22.05 20.54
C ARG A 298 -27.49 20.72 20.57
N THR A 299 -27.13 20.27 21.77
CA THR A 299 -26.80 18.86 21.97
C THR A 299 -28.03 18.04 21.58
N PRO A 300 -27.90 16.99 20.74
CA PRO A 300 -28.99 16.06 20.52
C PRO A 300 -29.39 15.52 21.88
N ASP A 301 -30.66 15.73 22.25
CA ASP A 301 -31.18 15.34 23.55
C ASP A 301 -30.84 13.86 23.78
N LYS A 302 -30.32 13.53 24.97
CA LYS A 302 -29.84 12.19 25.33
C LYS A 302 -31.03 11.23 25.52
N ALA A 303 -31.84 11.03 24.49
CA ALA A 303 -32.77 9.93 24.29
C ALA A 303 -33.62 10.27 23.07
N GLY A 304 -33.66 9.39 22.08
CA GLY A 304 -34.62 9.46 20.98
C GLY A 304 -36.06 9.29 21.47
N LYS A 305 -36.66 10.32 22.05
CA LYS A 305 -38.10 10.42 22.25
C LYS A 305 -38.69 11.34 21.18
N PRO A 306 -39.74 10.90 20.47
CA PRO A 306 -40.41 11.76 19.49
C PRO A 306 -41.06 12.93 20.22
N VAL A 307 -40.75 14.15 19.77
CA VAL A 307 -41.33 15.38 20.32
C VAL A 307 -42.85 15.33 20.11
N SER A 308 -43.57 15.26 21.23
CA SER A 308 -45.03 15.31 21.28
C SER A 308 -45.54 16.64 20.71
N LYS A 309 -46.41 16.56 19.69
CA LYS A 309 -47.22 17.70 19.21
C LYS A 309 -48.20 18.14 20.32
N LYS A 310 -47.81 19.13 21.13
CA LYS A 310 -48.77 19.98 21.86
C LYS A 310 -48.26 21.41 21.98
N SER A 311 -48.59 22.23 20.99
CA SER A 311 -48.90 23.65 21.21
C SER A 311 -49.65 24.19 20.00
N ALA A 312 -50.88 23.71 19.80
CA ALA A 312 -51.91 24.41 19.05
C ALA A 312 -53.09 24.57 19.99
N ALA A 313 -53.02 25.58 20.87
CA ALA A 313 -54.16 26.20 21.54
C ALA A 313 -53.63 27.25 22.54
N LYS A 314 -53.49 28.49 22.09
CA LYS A 314 -53.91 29.72 22.82
C LYS A 314 -53.35 30.95 22.12
N ALA A 315 -54.18 31.56 21.28
CA ALA A 315 -54.35 33.00 21.20
C ALA A 315 -55.70 33.24 20.50
N LYS A 316 -56.72 33.48 21.33
CA LYS A 316 -57.87 34.30 20.96
C LYS A 316 -57.42 35.75 21.07
#